data_AF-A0A1I3MTD0-F1
#
_entry.id   AF-A0A1I3MTD0-F1
#
_cell.length_a   1.000
_cell.length_b   1.000
_cell.length_c   1.000
_cell.angle_alpha   90.00
_cell.angle_beta   90.00
_cell.angle_gamma   90.00
#
_symmetry.space_group_name_H-M   'P 1'
#
loop_
_entity.id
_entity.type
_entity.pdbx_description
1 polymer ?
#
loop_
_entity_poly.entity_id
_entity_poly.type
_entity_poly.pdbx_seq_one_letter_code
_entity_poly.pdbx_strand_id
1 'polypeptide(L)'
;MTVIYGIKTCDTCRKAAKALAVDLHDIRANPLSREQLERFYQSFGAALVNTRSTTWRGLSEAERGREPLDLLTDHPTLMKRPVIEKDGTLYLGWGKDVQAAVLG
;
A
#
# COMPACT_ATOMS: atom_id res chain seq x y z
N MET A 1 -5.36 -16.54 4.94
CA MET A 1 -4.61 -15.63 5.86
C MET A 1 -4.74 -14.21 5.35
N THR A 2 -5.01 -13.25 6.23
CA THR A 2 -5.26 -11.85 5.83
C THR A 2 -4.23 -10.92 6.45
N VAL A 3 -3.59 -10.09 5.64
CA VAL A 3 -2.61 -9.09 6.08
C VAL A 3 -2.94 -7.74 5.46
N ILE A 4 -2.83 -6.67 6.25
CA ILE A 4 -2.98 -5.30 5.75
C ILE A 4 -1.66 -4.57 5.89
N TYR A 5 -1.16 -4.05 4.77
CA TYR A 5 0.05 -3.24 4.70
C TYR A 5 -0.32 -1.76 4.62
N GLY A 6 0.19 -0.98 5.57
CA GLY A 6 -0.14 0.43 5.66
C GLY A 6 0.68 1.16 6.71
N ILE A 7 0.14 2.24 7.26
CA ILE A 7 0.75 2.94 8.40
C ILE A 7 -0.31 3.19 9.47
N LYS A 8 0.07 3.17 10.76
CA LYS A 8 -0.87 3.34 11.87
C LYS A 8 -1.63 4.67 11.82
N THR A 9 -1.03 5.72 11.28
CA THR A 9 -1.67 7.04 11.16
C THR A 9 -2.63 7.16 9.97
N CYS A 10 -2.78 6.13 9.13
CA CYS A 10 -3.73 6.14 8.01
C CYS A 10 -5.12 5.66 8.46
N ASP A 11 -6.09 6.58 8.46
CA ASP A 11 -7.48 6.28 8.87
C ASP A 11 -8.10 5.14 8.08
N THR A 12 -7.86 5.11 6.76
CA THR A 12 -8.34 4.05 5.87
C THR A 12 -7.76 2.69 6.24
N CYS A 13 -6.46 2.63 6.59
CA CYS A 13 -5.82 1.40 7.06
C CYS A 13 -6.42 0.93 8.38
N ARG A 14 -6.64 1.84 9.33
CA ARG A 14 -7.26 1.49 10.63
C ARG A 14 -8.69 0.99 10.46
N LYS A 15 -9.48 1.60 9.57
CA LYS A 15 -10.84 1.15 9.23
C LYS A 15 -10.83 -0.25 8.64
N ALA A 16 -9.94 -0.53 7.67
CA ALA A 16 -9.80 -1.84 7.07
C ALA A 16 -9.37 -2.91 8.08
N ALA A 17 -8.34 -2.63 8.89
CA ALA A 17 -7.84 -3.53 9.93
C ALA A 17 -8.91 -3.87 10.96
N LYS A 18 -9.67 -2.87 11.41
CA LYS A 18 -10.80 -3.08 12.33
C LYS A 18 -11.90 -3.94 11.71
N ALA A 19 -12.27 -3.69 10.45
CA ALA A 19 -13.33 -4.42 9.77
C ALA A 19 -12.97 -5.90 9.53
N LEU A 20 -11.69 -6.17 9.25
CA LEU A 20 -11.16 -7.52 9.00
C LEU A 20 -10.67 -8.22 10.27
N ALA A 21 -10.68 -7.55 11.43
CA ALA A 21 -10.17 -8.05 12.70
C ALA A 21 -8.72 -8.59 12.61
N VAL A 22 -7.85 -7.86 11.90
CA VAL A 22 -6.43 -8.22 11.72
C VAL A 22 -5.50 -7.08 12.11
N ASP A 23 -4.26 -7.44 12.42
CA ASP A 23 -3.21 -6.47 12.68
C ASP A 23 -2.77 -5.74 11.41
N LEU A 24 -2.39 -4.48 11.60
CA LEU A 24 -1.82 -3.65 10.54
C LEU A 24 -0.30 -3.80 10.53
N HIS A 25 0.25 -4.30 9.43
CA HIS A 25 1.67 -4.25 9.15
C HIS A 25 2.08 -2.81 8.81
N ASP A 26 2.74 -2.15 9.77
CA ASP A 26 3.20 -0.77 9.61
C ASP A 26 4.51 -0.72 8.79
N ILE A 27 4.42 -0.28 7.54
CA ILE A 27 5.53 -0.22 6.59
C ILE A 27 6.59 0.84 6.93
N ARG A 28 6.34 1.72 7.92
CA ARG A 28 7.39 2.63 8.44
C ARG A 28 8.26 1.94 9.46
N ALA A 29 7.66 1.08 10.28
CA ALA A 29 8.38 0.35 11.32
C ALA A 29 9.03 -0.91 10.74
N ASN A 30 8.35 -1.57 9.81
CA ASN A 30 8.81 -2.77 9.11
C ASN A 30 8.71 -2.51 7.60
N PRO A 31 9.72 -1.90 6.97
CA PRO A 31 9.72 -1.67 5.54
C PRO A 31 9.52 -2.96 4.74
N LEU A 32 8.84 -2.84 3.61
CA LEU A 32 8.65 -3.96 2.68
C LEU A 32 9.98 -4.31 2.01
N SER A 33 10.26 -5.60 1.87
CA SER A 33 11.35 -6.08 1.03
C SER A 33 11.11 -5.74 -0.44
N ARG A 34 12.18 -5.75 -1.23
CA ARG A 34 12.13 -5.50 -2.67
C ARG A 34 11.20 -6.49 -3.36
N GLU A 35 11.26 -7.77 -2.97
CA GLU A 35 10.45 -8.86 -3.50
C GLU A 35 8.96 -8.65 -3.20
N GLN A 36 8.62 -8.15 -2.01
CA GLN A 36 7.23 -7.79 -1.67
C GLN A 36 6.73 -6.62 -2.52
N LEU A 37 7.55 -5.58 -2.70
CA LEU A 37 7.19 -4.44 -3.55
C LEU A 37 7.00 -4.87 -5.01
N GLU A 38 7.87 -5.74 -5.53
CA GLU A 38 7.74 -6.32 -6.86
C GLU A 38 6.43 -7.09 -7.02
N ARG A 39 6.08 -7.94 -6.05
CA ARG A 39 4.80 -8.67 -6.07
C ARG A 39 3.59 -7.74 -6.10
N PHE A 40 3.62 -6.68 -5.30
CA PHE A 40 2.54 -5.68 -5.29
C PHE A 40 2.49 -4.91 -6.60
N TYR A 41 3.64 -4.54 -7.14
CA TYR A 41 3.73 -3.80 -8.40
C TYR A 41 3.31 -4.65 -9.60
N GLN A 42 3.59 -5.95 -9.60
CA GLN A 42 3.05 -6.88 -10.61
C GLN A 42 1.51 -6.92 -10.59
N SER A 43 0.90 -6.77 -9.41
CA SER A 43 -0.56 -6.81 -9.26
C SER A 43 -1.25 -5.49 -9.60
N PHE A 44 -0.61 -4.35 -9.30
CA PHE A 44 -1.26 -3.03 -9.37
C PHE A 44 -0.59 -2.03 -10.32
N GLY A 45 0.64 -2.30 -10.75
CA GLY A 45 1.48 -1.40 -11.52
C GLY A 45 1.61 -0.02 -10.88
N ALA A 46 1.57 1.01 -11.73
CA ALA A 46 1.68 2.41 -11.32
C ALA A 46 0.62 2.84 -10.28
N ALA A 47 -0.52 2.15 -10.16
CA ALA A 47 -1.54 2.48 -9.16
C ALA A 47 -1.04 2.27 -7.72
N LEU A 48 0.01 1.46 -7.52
CA LEU A 48 0.68 1.27 -6.24
C LEU A 48 1.36 2.55 -5.74
N VAL A 49 1.77 3.46 -6.64
CA VAL A 49 2.37 4.74 -6.27
C VAL A 49 1.27 5.78 -6.01
N ASN A 50 1.26 6.35 -4.81
CA ASN A 50 0.30 7.39 -4.44
C ASN A 50 0.75 8.76 -4.93
N THR A 51 0.46 9.07 -6.18
CA THR A 51 0.73 10.38 -6.82
C THR A 51 -0.06 11.54 -6.20
N ARG A 52 -1.03 11.26 -5.32
CA ARG A 52 -1.80 12.27 -4.57
C ARG A 52 -1.26 12.52 -3.15
N SER A 53 -0.22 11.79 -2.73
CA SER A 53 0.37 11.93 -1.39
C SER A 53 1.18 13.21 -1.24
N THR A 54 1.39 13.65 0.00
CA THR A 54 2.33 14.75 0.31
C THR A 54 3.76 14.36 -0.02
N THR A 55 4.14 13.10 0.19
CA THR A 55 5.44 12.55 -0.23
C THR A 55 5.67 12.79 -1.72
N TRP A 56 4.72 12.40 -2.59
CA TRP A 56 4.83 12.64 -4.04
C TRP A 56 4.96 14.13 -4.40
N ARG A 57 4.15 14.99 -3.77
CA ARG A 57 4.20 16.44 -4.01
C ARG A 57 5.56 17.04 -3.60
N GLY A 58 6.24 16.46 -2.61
CA GLY A 58 7.56 16.88 -2.16
C GLY A 58 8.72 16.40 -3.04
N LEU A 59 8.51 15.40 -3.89
CA LEU A 59 9.53 14.94 -4.83
C LEU A 59 9.75 15.96 -5.95
N SER A 60 11.01 16.13 -6.33
CA SER A 60 11.43 16.85 -7.53
C SER A 60 10.99 16.13 -8.80
N GLU A 61 11.04 16.83 -9.94
CA GLU A 61 10.72 16.23 -11.24
C GLU A 61 11.65 15.08 -11.60
N ALA A 62 12.96 15.23 -11.32
CA ALA A 62 13.95 14.19 -11.53
C ALA A 62 13.65 12.92 -10.70
N GLU A 63 13.23 13.08 -9.45
CA GLU A 63 12.83 11.94 -8.61
C GLU A 63 11.57 11.27 -9.16
N ARG A 64 10.56 12.02 -9.60
CA ARG A 64 9.32 11.46 -10.14
C ARG A 64 9.52 10.64 -11.42
N GLY A 65 10.63 10.85 -12.13
CA GLY A 65 11.03 10.07 -13.30
C GLY A 65 11.77 8.77 -13.01
N ARG A 66 12.08 8.47 -11.73
CA ARG A 66 12.74 7.22 -11.32
C ARG A 66 11.80 6.03 -11.41
N GLU A 67 12.39 4.84 -11.42
CA GLU A 67 11.65 3.57 -11.35
C GLU A 67 10.75 3.52 -10.09
N PRO A 68 9.47 3.14 -10.24
CA PRO A 68 8.52 3.12 -9.12
C PRO A 68 8.94 2.29 -7.92
N LEU A 69 9.59 1.15 -8.15
CA LEU A 69 10.04 0.26 -7.07
C LEU A 69 11.17 0.89 -6.25
N ASP A 70 12.08 1.62 -6.91
CA ASP A 70 13.16 2.33 -6.22
C ASP A 70 12.59 3.48 -5.39
N LEU A 71 11.61 4.21 -5.95
CA LEU A 71 10.89 5.26 -5.21
C LEU A 71 10.14 4.72 -4.00
N LEU A 72 9.51 3.55 -4.11
CA LEU A 72 8.78 2.93 -2.99
C LEU A 72 9.74 2.37 -1.93
N THR A 73 10.94 1.95 -2.33
CA THR A 73 12.00 1.51 -1.42
C THR A 73 12.52 2.70 -0.61
N ASP A 74 12.85 3.80 -1.27
CA ASP A 74 13.37 5.01 -0.62
C ASP A 74 12.28 5.75 0.19
N HIS A 75 11.04 5.66 -0.27
CA HIS A 75 9.91 6.36 0.33
C HIS A 75 8.72 5.41 0.56
N PRO A 76 8.75 4.54 1.59
CA PRO A 76 7.67 3.59 1.85
C PRO A 76 6.27 4.22 1.97
N THR A 77 6.20 5.48 2.44
CA THR A 77 4.94 6.21 2.59
C THR A 77 4.33 6.69 1.27
N LEU A 78 5.08 6.60 0.18
CA LEU A 78 4.62 6.86 -1.18
C LEU A 78 3.71 5.73 -1.69
N MET A 79 3.79 4.53 -1.09
CA MET A 79 2.88 3.44 -1.40
C MET A 79 1.43 3.88 -1.14
N LYS A 80 0.55 3.56 -2.09
CA LYS A 80 -0.89 3.67 -1.91
C LYS A 80 -1.33 2.62 -0.90
N ARG A 81 -2.21 3.05 0.01
CA ARG A 81 -2.55 2.30 1.22
C ARG A 81 -4.05 2.32 1.46
N PRO A 82 -4.61 1.27 2.07
CA PRO A 82 -3.95 0.00 2.39
C PRO A 82 -3.64 -0.84 1.15
N VAL A 83 -2.64 -1.71 1.22
CA VAL A 83 -2.60 -2.93 0.40
C VAL A 83 -3.11 -4.07 1.28
N ILE A 84 -4.02 -4.88 0.77
CA ILE A 84 -4.66 -5.96 1.53
C ILE A 84 -4.37 -7.26 0.82
N GLU A 85 -3.79 -8.20 1.53
CA GLU A 85 -3.61 -9.57 1.08
C GLU A 85 -4.63 -10.43 1.80
N LYS A 86 -5.51 -11.09 1.05
CA LYS A 86 -6.49 -12.03 1.59
C LYS A 86 -6.44 -13.31 0.76
N ASP A 87 -6.05 -14.40 1.42
CA ASP A 87 -6.00 -15.75 0.83
C ASP A 87 -5.19 -15.79 -0.48
N GLY A 88 -4.05 -15.07 -0.49
CA GLY A 88 -3.14 -14.96 -1.64
C GLY A 88 -3.54 -13.93 -2.69
N THR A 89 -4.76 -13.36 -2.60
CA THR A 89 -5.22 -12.31 -3.51
C THR A 89 -4.90 -10.92 -2.95
N LEU A 90 -4.43 -10.03 -3.81
CA LEU A 90 -4.05 -8.67 -3.47
C LEU A 90 -5.14 -7.66 -3.87
N TYR A 91 -5.47 -6.76 -2.94
CA TYR A 91 -6.40 -5.65 -3.14
C TYR A 91 -5.75 -4.33 -2.76
N LEU A 92 -6.14 -3.26 -3.44
CA LEU A 92 -5.57 -1.92 -3.25
C LEU A 92 -6.62 -0.91 -2.81
N GLY A 93 -6.40 -0.29 -1.66
CA GLY A 93 -7.30 0.67 -1.06
C GLY A 93 -8.41 0.02 -0.24
N TRP A 94 -9.44 0.82 0.07
CA TRP A 94 -10.60 0.40 0.86
C TRP A 94 -11.89 0.99 0.27
N GLY A 95 -12.03 0.89 -1.06
CA GLY A 95 -13.25 1.27 -1.78
C GLY A 95 -14.41 0.29 -1.53
N LYS A 96 -15.59 0.62 -2.04
CA LYS A 96 -16.79 -0.25 -1.89
C LYS A 96 -16.61 -1.60 -2.59
N ASP A 97 -15.96 -1.59 -3.74
CA ASP A 97 -15.55 -2.75 -4.52
C ASP A 97 -14.61 -3.68 -3.72
N VAL A 98 -13.55 -3.10 -3.13
CA VAL A 98 -12.62 -3.87 -2.29
C VAL A 98 -13.33 -4.40 -1.05
N GLN A 99 -14.16 -3.58 -0.39
CA GLN A 99 -14.93 -4.00 0.78
C GLN A 99 -15.83 -5.19 0.47
N ALA A 100 -16.59 -5.16 -0.64
CA ALA A 100 -17.43 -6.29 -1.05
C ALA A 100 -16.59 -7.56 -1.31
N ALA A 101 -15.42 -7.43 -1.95
CA ALA A 101 -14.57 -8.58 -2.23
C ALA A 101 -13.93 -9.19 -0.97
N VAL A 102 -13.53 -8.34 -0.01
CA VAL A 102 -12.78 -8.78 1.17
C VAL A 102 -13.65 -9.07 2.40
N LEU A 103 -14.88 -8.58 2.47
CA LEU A 103 -15.81 -8.84 3.57
C LEU A 103 -16.80 -9.97 3.26
N GLY A 104 -17.08 -10.23 1.98
CA GLY A 104 -18.20 -11.08 1.54
C GLY A 104 -19.48 -10.27 1.43
#